data_AF-E3GG24-F1
#
_entry.id   AF-E3GG24-F1
#
_cell.length_a   1.000
_cell.length_b   1.000
_cell.length_c   1.000
_cell.angle_alpha   90.00
_cell.angle_beta   90.00
_cell.angle_gamma   90.00
#
_symmetry.space_group_name_H-M   'P 1'
#
loop_
_entity.id
_entity.type
_entity.pdbx_description
1 polymer ?
#
loop_
_entity_poly.entity_id
_entity_poly.type
_entity_poly.pdbx_seq_one_letter_code
_entity_poly.pdbx_strand_id
1 'polypeptide(L)'
;MPFKKAEQKFSGKINECVIGVGDAAVTLGGEKGLPFLSGEGNAPVVGVEILDSYPEDWEKCLVDAYGDVVKDPAAWAKYVQDNTDAQFIALKLISADPNGANKSSEECVEIAKAVEAAIDLPLVVAGCNNAEKDGDLLVKVSQALSGKNAVLFSAVEDNYKSVGVAGNADGHKVSGQSAVDINLAKQLNILLTQLGVDGGNIIMDVGTAAVGYGFEYVASTMDRIRLAALGQNDTDLQMPIMTNVGDEAWGVKEAVFTEEEAPEWGNQEERGIAMEVSTAASCLIGGSNAVIVKHPESAKVIKNFIKELVG
;
A
#
# COMPACT_ATOMS: atom_id res chain seq x y z
N MET A 1 34.28 18.59 -26.43
CA MET A 1 34.23 18.66 -24.95
C MET A 1 33.75 17.31 -24.44
N PRO A 2 34.28 16.78 -23.32
CA PRO A 2 33.73 15.59 -22.69
C PRO A 2 32.30 15.86 -22.22
N PHE A 3 31.42 14.86 -22.35
CA PHE A 3 30.07 14.95 -21.80
C PHE A 3 30.13 15.16 -20.28
N LYS A 4 29.33 16.11 -19.77
CA LYS A 4 29.13 16.33 -18.34
C LYS A 4 27.67 16.09 -18.03
N LYS A 5 27.37 15.05 -17.26
CA LYS A 5 26.01 14.74 -16.79
C LYS A 5 25.50 15.93 -15.97
N ALA A 6 24.28 16.37 -16.23
CA ALA A 6 23.61 17.33 -15.36
C ALA A 6 23.24 16.63 -14.05
N GLU A 7 23.69 17.19 -12.93
CA GLU A 7 23.37 16.68 -11.59
C GLU A 7 22.47 17.69 -10.88
N GLN A 8 21.27 17.23 -10.53
CA GLN A 8 20.38 17.97 -9.65
C GLN A 8 20.72 17.59 -8.20
N LYS A 9 21.05 18.57 -7.37
CA LYS A 9 21.28 18.36 -5.93
C LYS A 9 20.02 18.67 -5.16
N PHE A 10 19.59 17.74 -4.32
CA PHE A 10 18.51 17.91 -3.37
C PHE A 10 19.08 18.11 -1.97
N SER A 11 18.41 18.93 -1.16
CA SER A 11 18.80 19.20 0.23
C SER A 11 18.07 18.30 1.22
N GLY A 12 16.87 17.85 0.86
CA GLY A 12 16.06 16.93 1.63
C GLY A 12 16.32 15.46 1.29
N LYS A 13 15.67 14.60 2.07
CA LYS A 13 15.68 13.15 1.92
C LYS A 13 14.33 12.59 2.34
N ILE A 14 14.05 11.37 1.92
CA ILE A 14 12.87 10.65 2.34
C ILE A 14 13.25 9.83 3.58
N ASN A 15 12.37 9.84 4.58
CA ASN A 15 12.54 9.12 5.82
C ASN A 15 12.62 7.62 5.55
N GLU A 16 13.48 6.93 6.29
CA GLU A 16 13.47 5.48 6.30
C GLU A 16 12.39 4.99 7.25
N CYS A 17 11.55 4.08 6.78
CA CYS A 17 10.49 3.46 7.58
C CYS A 17 10.60 1.94 7.46
N VAL A 18 10.92 1.26 8.57
CA VAL A 18 11.04 -0.20 8.61
C VAL A 18 9.71 -0.82 8.98
N ILE A 19 9.16 -1.71 8.17
CA ILE A 19 7.93 -2.48 8.44
C ILE A 19 8.25 -3.94 8.74
N GLY A 20 7.49 -4.56 9.65
CA GLY A 20 7.73 -5.93 10.10
C GLY A 20 8.92 -6.08 11.04
N VAL A 21 9.28 -7.32 11.35
CA VAL A 21 10.32 -7.67 12.34
C VAL A 21 11.27 -8.74 11.82
N GLY A 22 12.44 -8.85 12.44
CA GLY A 22 13.42 -9.90 12.12
C GLY A 22 13.98 -9.78 10.70
N ASP A 23 14.39 -10.92 10.14
CA ASP A 23 15.07 -11.00 8.84
C ASP A 23 14.15 -10.69 7.66
N ALA A 24 12.83 -10.76 7.86
CA ALA A 24 11.82 -10.44 6.85
C ALA A 24 11.40 -8.96 6.86
N ALA A 25 11.93 -8.15 7.79
CA ALA A 25 11.62 -6.73 7.85
C ALA A 25 12.05 -6.01 6.56
N VAL A 26 11.23 -5.04 6.13
CA VAL A 26 11.45 -4.26 4.91
C VAL A 26 11.63 -2.80 5.26
N THR A 27 12.67 -2.16 4.71
CA THR A 27 12.88 -0.72 4.86
C THR A 27 12.39 0.02 3.61
N LEU A 28 11.48 0.97 3.82
CA LEU A 28 10.99 1.89 2.80
C LEU A 28 11.77 3.20 2.88
N GLY A 29 11.84 3.94 1.76
CA GLY A 29 12.36 5.31 1.76
C GLY A 29 13.90 5.39 1.77
N GLY A 30 14.44 6.51 2.28
CA GLY A 30 15.88 6.78 2.38
C GLY A 30 16.48 7.49 1.17
N GLU A 31 15.72 7.66 0.09
CA GLU A 31 16.21 8.31 -1.14
C GLU A 31 16.50 9.81 -0.94
N LYS A 32 17.54 10.29 -1.63
CA LYS A 32 17.97 11.70 -1.65
C LYS A 32 17.84 12.34 -3.03
N GLY A 33 17.03 11.75 -3.90
CA GLY A 33 16.79 12.24 -5.24
C GLY A 33 15.54 11.63 -5.84
N LEU A 34 15.28 11.99 -7.09
CA LEU A 34 14.10 11.53 -7.81
C LEU A 34 14.12 10.01 -7.99
N PRO A 35 12.93 9.36 -8.07
CA PRO A 35 12.81 7.91 -8.20
C PRO A 35 13.73 7.33 -9.27
N PHE A 36 14.51 6.31 -8.91
CA PHE A 36 15.44 5.58 -9.80
C PHE A 36 16.58 6.42 -10.42
N LEU A 37 16.78 7.68 -10.00
CA LEU A 37 17.84 8.55 -10.53
C LEU A 37 18.99 8.82 -9.55
N SER A 38 18.78 8.62 -8.23
CA SER A 38 19.77 8.92 -7.18
C SER A 38 20.83 7.84 -6.99
N GLY A 39 20.48 6.56 -7.18
CA GLY A 39 21.30 5.41 -6.74
C GLY A 39 21.44 5.30 -5.21
N GLU A 40 20.70 6.11 -4.45
CA GLU A 40 20.66 6.12 -2.98
C GLU A 40 19.22 5.91 -2.51
N GLY A 41 19.05 5.14 -1.44
CA GLY A 41 17.76 4.79 -0.85
C GLY A 41 17.47 3.29 -0.94
N ASN A 42 16.36 2.87 -0.33
CA ASN A 42 15.90 1.49 -0.39
C ASN A 42 15.10 1.27 -1.68
N ALA A 43 15.24 0.10 -2.29
CA ALA A 43 14.43 -0.27 -3.46
C ALA A 43 12.95 -0.29 -3.05
N PRO A 44 12.04 0.24 -3.90
CA PRO A 44 10.61 0.07 -3.66
C PRO A 44 10.23 -1.41 -3.55
N VAL A 45 9.08 -1.67 -2.94
CA VAL A 45 8.60 -3.04 -2.72
C VAL A 45 7.17 -3.22 -3.21
N VAL A 46 6.80 -4.47 -3.47
CA VAL A 46 5.44 -4.85 -3.85
C VAL A 46 4.86 -5.79 -2.81
N GLY A 47 3.60 -5.57 -2.44
CA GLY A 47 2.83 -6.43 -1.58
C GLY A 47 1.55 -6.90 -2.26
N VAL A 48 0.96 -7.94 -1.70
CA VAL A 48 -0.27 -8.53 -2.23
C VAL A 48 -1.41 -8.33 -1.23
N GLU A 49 -2.56 -7.89 -1.75
CA GLU A 49 -3.80 -7.79 -0.99
C GLU A 49 -4.46 -9.15 -0.82
N ILE A 50 -4.88 -9.45 0.40
CA ILE A 50 -5.77 -10.55 0.75
C ILE A 50 -6.93 -10.02 1.59
N LEU A 51 -8.03 -10.76 1.63
CA LEU A 51 -9.23 -10.38 2.39
C LEU A 51 -9.44 -11.30 3.60
N ASP A 52 -10.13 -10.78 4.60
CA ASP A 52 -10.54 -11.53 5.81
C ASP A 52 -11.81 -12.39 5.61
N SER A 53 -12.43 -12.29 4.43
CA SER A 53 -13.54 -13.13 3.99
C SER A 53 -13.43 -13.43 2.50
N TYR A 54 -14.20 -14.42 2.05
CA TYR A 54 -14.25 -14.79 0.65
C TYR A 54 -14.60 -13.57 -0.23
N PRO A 55 -13.83 -13.28 -1.29
CA PRO A 55 -14.04 -12.12 -2.15
C PRO A 55 -15.20 -12.34 -3.12
N GLU A 56 -16.44 -12.08 -2.69
CA GLU A 56 -17.61 -12.27 -3.56
C GLU A 56 -17.62 -11.35 -4.80
N ASP A 57 -17.06 -10.14 -4.67
CA ASP A 57 -17.06 -9.12 -5.72
C ASP A 57 -15.77 -9.12 -6.57
N TRP A 58 -14.86 -10.08 -6.37
CA TRP A 58 -13.68 -10.18 -7.23
C TRP A 58 -13.98 -10.93 -8.51
N GLU A 59 -13.31 -10.51 -9.58
CA GLU A 59 -13.36 -11.21 -10.86
C GLU A 59 -12.91 -12.66 -10.72
N LYS A 60 -13.54 -13.55 -11.50
CA LYS A 60 -13.27 -14.98 -11.42
C LYS A 60 -11.78 -15.31 -11.61
N CYS A 61 -11.11 -14.62 -12.53
CA CYS A 61 -9.68 -14.82 -12.77
C CYS A 61 -8.81 -14.49 -11.55
N LEU A 62 -9.15 -13.44 -10.78
CA LEU A 62 -8.46 -13.12 -9.53
C LEU A 62 -8.64 -14.22 -8.48
N VAL A 63 -9.87 -14.72 -8.33
CA VAL A 63 -10.17 -15.79 -7.35
C VAL A 63 -9.48 -17.09 -7.76
N ASP A 64 -9.56 -17.46 -9.05
CA ASP A 64 -8.95 -18.67 -9.60
C ASP A 64 -7.42 -18.68 -9.45
N ALA A 65 -6.76 -17.52 -9.54
CA ALA A 65 -5.31 -17.39 -9.38
C ALA A 65 -4.80 -17.86 -8.00
N TYR A 66 -5.67 -17.86 -6.99
CA TYR A 66 -5.39 -18.34 -5.65
C TYR A 66 -6.02 -19.71 -5.35
N GLY A 67 -7.09 -20.08 -6.07
CA GLY A 67 -7.78 -21.35 -5.86
C GLY A 67 -8.44 -21.41 -4.49
N ASP A 68 -8.38 -22.56 -3.82
CA ASP A 68 -9.15 -22.79 -2.58
C ASP A 68 -8.66 -21.99 -1.35
N VAL A 69 -7.43 -21.47 -1.37
CA VAL A 69 -6.87 -20.77 -0.20
C VAL A 69 -7.61 -19.46 0.12
N VAL A 70 -8.30 -18.85 -0.85
CA VAL A 70 -9.11 -17.63 -0.67
C VAL A 70 -10.23 -17.76 0.39
N LYS A 71 -10.54 -19.00 0.81
CA LYS A 71 -11.55 -19.30 1.84
C LYS A 71 -11.00 -19.21 3.27
N ASP A 72 -9.68 -19.20 3.43
CA ASP A 72 -9.00 -19.14 4.72
C ASP A 72 -7.90 -18.06 4.67
N PRO A 73 -8.09 -16.89 5.30
CA PRO A 73 -7.14 -15.79 5.23
C PRO A 73 -5.72 -16.15 5.67
N ALA A 74 -5.55 -17.04 6.66
CA ALA A 74 -4.23 -17.45 7.13
C ALA A 74 -3.55 -18.37 6.12
N ALA A 75 -4.30 -19.32 5.54
CA ALA A 75 -3.81 -20.15 4.45
C ALA A 75 -3.50 -19.34 3.18
N TRP A 76 -4.31 -18.33 2.88
CA TRP A 76 -4.10 -17.41 1.77
C TRP A 76 -2.83 -16.59 1.97
N ALA A 77 -2.64 -16.01 3.15
CA ALA A 77 -1.41 -15.29 3.49
C ALA A 77 -0.17 -16.17 3.34
N LYS A 78 -0.24 -17.41 3.85
CA LYS A 78 0.86 -18.37 3.72
C LYS A 78 1.13 -18.75 2.26
N TYR A 79 0.08 -18.95 1.47
CA TYR A 79 0.21 -19.20 0.03
C TYR A 79 0.91 -18.03 -0.67
N VAL A 80 0.50 -16.79 -0.38
CA VAL A 80 1.12 -15.57 -0.94
C VAL A 80 2.61 -15.53 -0.60
N GLN A 81 2.99 -15.74 0.66
CA GLN A 81 4.40 -15.78 1.08
C GLN A 81 5.20 -16.85 0.34
N ASP A 82 4.65 -18.05 0.19
CA ASP A 82 5.42 -19.20 -0.30
C ASP A 82 5.45 -19.31 -1.83
N ASN A 83 4.49 -18.68 -2.54
CA ASN A 83 4.26 -18.92 -3.97
C ASN A 83 4.24 -17.63 -4.82
N THR A 84 4.46 -16.46 -4.24
CA THR A 84 4.50 -15.19 -4.97
C THR A 84 5.74 -14.39 -4.63
N ASP A 85 5.99 -13.31 -5.40
CA ASP A 85 7.09 -12.39 -5.17
C ASP A 85 6.74 -11.25 -4.20
N ALA A 86 5.64 -11.37 -3.44
CA ALA A 86 5.23 -10.39 -2.46
C ALA A 86 6.27 -10.23 -1.34
N GLN A 87 6.53 -8.98 -0.97
CA GLN A 87 7.49 -8.63 0.09
C GLN A 87 6.79 -8.20 1.39
N PHE A 88 5.47 -8.04 1.34
CA PHE A 88 4.60 -7.82 2.48
C PHE A 88 3.18 -8.25 2.08
N ILE A 89 2.32 -8.47 3.07
CA ILE A 89 0.92 -8.84 2.85
C ILE A 89 0.04 -7.70 3.35
N ALA A 90 -0.95 -7.32 2.55
CA ALA A 90 -1.98 -6.36 2.92
C ALA A 90 -3.29 -7.11 3.21
N LEU A 91 -3.61 -7.30 4.48
CA LEU A 91 -4.89 -7.88 4.91
C LEU A 91 -5.93 -6.77 5.01
N LYS A 92 -6.98 -6.85 4.18
CA LYS A 92 -8.13 -5.95 4.25
C LYS A 92 -9.30 -6.61 4.98
N LEU A 93 -9.73 -6.00 6.07
CA LEU A 93 -10.78 -6.50 6.97
C LEU A 93 -12.18 -6.10 6.48
N ILE A 94 -12.51 -6.46 5.23
CA ILE A 94 -13.77 -6.07 4.58
C ILE A 94 -15.00 -6.60 5.31
N SER A 95 -14.89 -7.72 6.03
CA SER A 95 -16.03 -8.30 6.74
C SER A 95 -16.49 -7.47 7.94
N ALA A 96 -15.72 -6.45 8.33
CA ALA A 96 -16.11 -5.47 9.34
C ALA A 96 -17.11 -4.41 8.84
N ASP A 97 -17.34 -4.27 7.53
CA ASP A 97 -18.23 -3.23 6.98
C ASP A 97 -19.62 -3.30 7.64
N PRO A 98 -20.08 -2.21 8.29
CA PRO A 98 -21.42 -2.14 8.88
C PRO A 98 -22.56 -2.39 7.88
N ASN A 99 -22.33 -2.16 6.59
CA ASN A 99 -23.30 -2.39 5.51
C ASN A 99 -23.16 -3.78 4.86
N GLY A 100 -22.11 -4.53 5.20
CA GLY A 100 -21.85 -5.87 4.70
C GLY A 100 -22.09 -6.93 5.78
N ALA A 101 -21.08 -7.77 6.01
CA ALA A 101 -21.16 -8.83 7.03
C ALA A 101 -21.19 -8.30 8.47
N ASN A 102 -20.70 -7.07 8.69
CA ASN A 102 -20.66 -6.38 9.98
C ASN A 102 -20.16 -7.27 11.14
N LYS A 103 -19.07 -8.01 10.90
CA LYS A 103 -18.41 -8.77 11.97
C LYS A 103 -17.97 -7.84 13.09
N SER A 104 -17.91 -8.38 14.30
CA SER A 104 -17.37 -7.65 15.44
C SER A 104 -15.88 -7.37 15.24
N SER A 105 -15.39 -6.30 15.86
CA SER A 105 -13.96 -5.97 15.77
C SER A 105 -13.11 -7.09 16.39
N GLU A 106 -13.62 -7.79 17.41
CA GLU A 106 -12.98 -8.93 18.04
C GLU A 106 -12.80 -10.11 17.08
N GLU A 107 -13.81 -10.42 16.27
CA GLU A 107 -13.71 -11.47 15.24
C GLU A 107 -12.65 -11.12 14.18
N CYS A 108 -12.64 -9.87 13.69
CA CYS A 108 -11.66 -9.43 12.71
C CYS A 108 -10.22 -9.42 13.28
N VAL A 109 -10.06 -9.10 14.57
CA VAL A 109 -8.78 -9.14 15.27
C VAL A 109 -8.23 -10.57 15.37
N GLU A 110 -9.07 -11.57 15.66
CA GLU A 110 -8.61 -12.96 15.69
C GLU A 110 -8.17 -13.44 14.30
N ILE A 111 -8.82 -12.96 13.23
CA ILE A 111 -8.35 -13.22 11.85
C ILE A 111 -6.98 -12.57 11.60
N ALA A 112 -6.80 -11.29 11.97
CA ALA A 112 -5.52 -10.60 11.82
C ALA A 112 -4.38 -11.30 12.58
N LYS A 113 -4.64 -11.80 13.79
CA LYS A 113 -3.68 -12.60 14.57
C LYS A 113 -3.37 -13.94 13.90
N ALA A 114 -4.37 -14.61 13.34
CA ALA A 114 -4.17 -15.87 12.64
C ALA A 114 -3.32 -15.69 11.38
N VAL A 115 -3.56 -14.60 10.63
CA VAL A 115 -2.75 -14.21 9.47
C VAL A 115 -1.32 -13.89 9.89
N GLU A 116 -1.13 -13.03 10.90
CA GLU A 116 0.21 -12.68 11.41
C GLU A 116 1.00 -13.90 11.88
N ALA A 117 0.35 -14.84 12.56
CA ALA A 117 1.00 -16.06 13.04
C ALA A 117 1.35 -17.07 11.92
N ALA A 118 0.74 -16.94 10.74
CA ALA A 118 0.95 -17.86 9.62
C ALA A 118 2.13 -17.46 8.72
N ILE A 119 2.62 -16.22 8.83
CA ILE A 119 3.61 -15.63 7.93
C ILE A 119 4.79 -15.03 8.69
N ASP A 120 5.90 -14.86 7.99
CA ASP A 120 7.08 -14.12 8.46
C ASP A 120 7.15 -12.73 7.80
N LEU A 121 6.48 -12.54 6.66
CA LEU A 121 6.47 -11.26 5.94
C LEU A 121 5.81 -10.14 6.77
N PRO A 122 6.20 -8.87 6.54
CA PRO A 122 5.53 -7.72 7.14
C PRO A 122 4.03 -7.72 6.82
N LEU A 123 3.22 -7.38 7.82
CA LEU A 123 1.77 -7.29 7.70
C LEU A 123 1.32 -5.82 7.67
N VAL A 124 0.55 -5.48 6.65
CA VAL A 124 -0.22 -4.25 6.52
C VAL A 124 -1.68 -4.63 6.79
N VAL A 125 -2.35 -3.97 7.73
CA VAL A 125 -3.75 -4.27 8.06
C VAL A 125 -4.62 -3.08 7.74
N ALA A 126 -5.57 -3.30 6.83
CA ALA A 126 -6.54 -2.33 6.41
C ALA A 126 -7.95 -2.60 6.93
N GLY A 127 -8.68 -1.53 7.17
CA GLY A 127 -10.07 -1.57 7.60
C GLY A 127 -11.05 -1.86 6.46
N CYS A 128 -12.32 -1.57 6.71
CA CYS A 128 -13.42 -1.73 5.77
C CYS A 128 -13.78 -0.44 5.01
N ASN A 129 -13.00 0.63 5.18
CA ASN A 129 -13.23 1.98 4.63
C ASN A 129 -14.40 2.73 5.27
N ASN A 130 -14.80 2.34 6.49
CA ASN A 130 -15.73 3.10 7.32
C ASN A 130 -14.97 3.71 8.49
N ALA A 131 -14.78 5.04 8.48
CA ALA A 131 -13.87 5.71 9.42
C ALA A 131 -14.20 5.46 10.90
N GLU A 132 -15.48 5.39 11.27
CA GLU A 132 -15.92 5.12 12.65
C GLU A 132 -15.60 3.67 13.05
N LYS A 133 -16.01 2.70 12.22
CA LYS A 133 -15.75 1.28 12.45
C LYS A 133 -14.25 0.98 12.47
N ASP A 134 -13.51 1.53 11.51
CA ASP A 134 -12.06 1.36 11.38
C ASP A 134 -11.31 2.02 12.54
N GLY A 135 -11.84 3.12 13.07
CA GLY A 135 -11.29 3.81 14.23
C GLY A 135 -11.28 2.94 15.50
N ASP A 136 -12.29 2.08 15.72
CA ASP A 136 -12.32 1.08 16.79
C ASP A 136 -11.52 -0.18 16.41
N LEU A 137 -11.73 -0.68 15.20
CA LEU A 137 -11.12 -1.92 14.72
C LEU A 137 -9.60 -1.85 14.72
N LEU A 138 -9.01 -0.80 14.13
CA LEU A 138 -7.56 -0.67 14.02
C LEU A 138 -6.89 -0.43 15.38
N VAL A 139 -7.59 0.16 16.35
CA VAL A 139 -7.10 0.24 17.75
C VAL A 139 -6.95 -1.15 18.36
N LYS A 140 -7.95 -2.03 18.16
CA LYS A 140 -7.90 -3.40 18.69
C LYS A 140 -6.88 -4.27 17.94
N VAL A 141 -6.74 -4.08 16.63
CA VAL A 141 -5.68 -4.72 15.83
C VAL A 141 -4.31 -4.30 16.33
N SER A 142 -4.09 -2.99 16.55
CA SER A 142 -2.85 -2.44 17.11
C SER A 142 -2.45 -3.14 18.42
N GLN A 143 -3.39 -3.23 19.36
CA GLN A 143 -3.13 -3.87 20.67
C GLN A 143 -2.82 -5.36 20.53
N ALA A 144 -3.55 -6.06 19.64
CA ALA A 144 -3.38 -7.49 19.42
C ALA A 144 -2.06 -7.84 18.72
N LEU A 145 -1.54 -6.94 17.89
CA LEU A 145 -0.29 -7.13 17.14
C LEU A 145 0.88 -6.33 17.74
N SER A 146 0.76 -5.88 18.99
CA SER A 146 1.77 -5.05 19.65
C SER A 146 3.19 -5.64 19.54
N GLY A 147 4.14 -4.80 19.13
CA GLY A 147 5.54 -5.19 18.90
C GLY A 147 5.81 -5.95 17.59
N LYS A 148 4.80 -6.23 16.75
CA LYS A 148 5.00 -6.84 15.42
C LYS A 148 5.39 -5.84 14.34
N ASN A 149 5.42 -4.54 14.66
CA ASN A 149 5.78 -3.47 13.74
C ASN A 149 4.99 -3.52 12.40
N ALA A 150 3.72 -3.94 12.50
CA ALA A 150 2.75 -3.90 11.41
C ALA A 150 2.42 -2.46 10.98
N VAL A 151 1.81 -2.30 9.82
CA VAL A 151 1.27 -1.01 9.33
C VAL A 151 -0.24 -0.98 9.54
N LEU A 152 -0.75 0.03 10.23
CA LEU A 152 -2.18 0.32 10.32
C LEU A 152 -2.57 1.19 9.10
N PHE A 153 -3.35 0.62 8.17
CA PHE A 153 -3.61 1.19 6.84
C PHE A 153 -5.11 1.44 6.60
N SER A 154 -5.67 2.60 6.89
CA SER A 154 -5.01 3.87 7.16
C SER A 154 -5.83 4.73 8.12
N ALA A 155 -5.14 5.63 8.80
CA ALA A 155 -5.76 6.78 9.43
C ALA A 155 -6.30 7.75 8.37
N VAL A 156 -7.50 8.27 8.59
CA VAL A 156 -8.11 9.39 7.83
C VAL A 156 -8.41 10.55 8.77
N GLU A 157 -8.83 11.70 8.24
CA GLU A 157 -9.14 12.91 9.03
C GLU A 157 -10.12 12.64 10.20
N ASP A 158 -11.06 11.71 10.02
CA ASP A 158 -12.07 11.40 11.03
C ASP A 158 -11.58 10.47 12.16
N ASN A 159 -10.55 9.66 11.93
CA ASN A 159 -10.09 8.64 12.89
C ASN A 159 -8.60 8.67 13.23
N TYR A 160 -7.81 9.60 12.68
CA TYR A 160 -6.35 9.67 12.90
C TYR A 160 -5.94 9.73 14.36
N LYS A 161 -6.78 10.29 15.24
CA LYS A 161 -6.49 10.37 16.67
C LYS A 161 -6.42 8.99 17.30
N SER A 162 -7.41 8.14 17.04
CA SER A 162 -7.46 6.80 17.65
C SER A 162 -6.38 5.91 17.05
N VAL A 163 -6.31 5.85 15.70
CA VAL A 163 -5.36 5.02 14.97
C VAL A 163 -3.91 5.47 15.23
N GLY A 164 -3.66 6.77 15.21
CA GLY A 164 -2.33 7.34 15.44
C GLY A 164 -1.80 7.09 16.86
N VAL A 165 -2.65 7.28 17.88
CA VAL A 165 -2.27 7.02 19.28
C VAL A 165 -2.02 5.54 19.52
N ALA A 166 -2.91 4.66 19.03
CA ALA A 166 -2.75 3.22 19.20
C ALA A 166 -1.49 2.71 18.50
N GLY A 167 -1.31 3.05 17.22
CA GLY A 167 -0.14 2.63 16.45
C GLY A 167 1.17 3.08 17.09
N ASN A 168 1.24 4.31 17.60
CA ASN A 168 2.42 4.78 18.31
C ASN A 168 2.67 4.02 19.63
N ALA A 169 1.63 3.77 20.42
CA ALA A 169 1.74 3.11 21.72
C ALA A 169 2.21 1.65 21.59
N ASP A 170 1.78 0.96 20.54
CA ASP A 170 2.05 -0.47 20.31
C ASP A 170 3.26 -0.72 19.38
N GLY A 171 3.93 0.35 18.92
CA GLY A 171 5.15 0.25 18.11
C GLY A 171 4.90 -0.10 16.64
N HIS A 172 3.75 0.32 16.09
CA HIS A 172 3.36 0.15 14.70
C HIS A 172 3.69 1.35 13.83
N LYS A 173 3.58 1.16 12.51
CA LYS A 173 3.55 2.25 11.55
C LYS A 173 2.12 2.69 11.33
N VAL A 174 1.94 3.99 11.10
CA VAL A 174 0.63 4.56 10.85
C VAL A 174 0.63 5.11 9.43
N SER A 175 -0.23 4.53 8.58
CA SER A 175 -0.48 5.11 7.27
C SER A 175 -1.49 6.24 7.39
N GLY A 176 -1.25 7.36 6.71
CA GLY A 176 -2.19 8.47 6.61
C GLY A 176 -2.75 8.57 5.19
N GLN A 177 -4.06 8.33 5.04
CA GLN A 177 -4.73 8.39 3.75
C GLN A 177 -5.26 9.80 3.42
N SER A 178 -4.99 10.27 2.20
CA SER A 178 -5.50 11.52 1.65
C SER A 178 -6.05 11.34 0.24
N ALA A 179 -6.82 12.33 -0.24
CA ALA A 179 -7.55 12.26 -1.51
C ALA A 179 -6.81 12.95 -2.66
N VAL A 180 -5.64 12.43 -3.04
CA VAL A 180 -4.84 12.91 -4.20
C VAL A 180 -4.51 14.42 -4.09
N ASP A 181 -4.31 14.91 -2.86
CA ASP A 181 -3.98 16.31 -2.58
C ASP A 181 -2.80 16.42 -1.60
N ILE A 182 -1.77 17.15 -2.03
CA ILE A 182 -0.55 17.39 -1.24
C ILE A 182 -0.81 18.11 0.08
N ASN A 183 -1.76 19.06 0.12
CA ASN A 183 -2.06 19.79 1.33
C ASN A 183 -2.79 18.90 2.33
N LEU A 184 -3.71 18.05 1.86
CA LEU A 184 -4.37 17.07 2.72
C LEU A 184 -3.37 16.05 3.29
N ALA A 185 -2.46 15.53 2.44
CA ALA A 185 -1.37 14.66 2.89
C ALA A 185 -0.51 15.35 3.97
N LYS A 186 -0.06 16.57 3.69
CA LYS A 186 0.74 17.38 4.63
C LYS A 186 0.01 17.64 5.94
N GLN A 187 -1.26 18.02 5.87
CA GLN A 187 -2.08 18.29 7.05
C GLN A 187 -2.20 17.04 7.92
N LEU A 188 -2.48 15.89 7.33
CA LEU A 188 -2.60 14.63 8.07
C LEU A 188 -1.27 14.22 8.72
N ASN A 189 -0.15 14.38 8.03
CA ASN A 189 1.19 14.13 8.59
C ASN A 189 1.49 15.03 9.79
N ILE A 190 1.13 16.32 9.71
CA ILE A 190 1.26 17.26 10.83
C ILE A 190 0.41 16.81 12.02
N LEU A 191 -0.85 16.42 11.76
CA LEU A 191 -1.77 15.97 12.80
C LEU A 191 -1.27 14.69 13.51
N LEU A 192 -0.77 13.71 12.76
CA LEU A 192 -0.16 12.49 13.32
C LEU A 192 1.10 12.81 14.13
N THR A 193 1.97 13.69 13.64
CA THR A 193 3.19 14.09 14.35
C THR A 193 2.86 14.84 15.65
N GLN A 194 1.82 15.66 15.66
CA GLN A 194 1.34 16.35 16.88
C GLN A 194 0.81 15.39 17.95
N LEU A 195 0.38 14.18 17.57
CA LEU A 195 0.03 13.11 18.51
C LEU A 195 1.26 12.33 19.03
N GLY A 196 2.46 12.69 18.56
CA GLY A 196 3.72 12.06 18.95
C GLY A 196 4.12 10.85 18.11
N VAL A 197 3.44 10.60 16.98
CA VAL A 197 3.93 9.62 16.00
C VAL A 197 5.21 10.18 15.37
N ASP A 198 6.32 9.45 15.45
CA ASP A 198 7.55 9.87 14.79
C ASP A 198 7.36 9.92 13.27
N GLY A 199 7.88 10.95 12.59
CA GLY A 199 7.73 11.11 11.14
C GLY A 199 8.39 10.00 10.31
N GLY A 200 9.35 9.25 10.88
CA GLY A 200 9.91 8.04 10.30
C GLY A 200 9.02 6.80 10.48
N ASN A 201 7.96 6.89 11.29
CA ASN A 201 6.95 5.85 11.47
C ASN A 201 5.63 6.12 10.73
N ILE A 202 5.55 7.22 9.98
CA ILE A 202 4.39 7.55 9.15
C ILE A 202 4.65 7.09 7.72
N ILE A 203 3.62 6.53 7.09
CA ILE A 203 3.59 6.20 5.66
C ILE A 203 2.45 7.01 5.04
N MET A 204 2.67 7.67 3.90
CA MET A 204 1.59 8.37 3.19
C MET A 204 0.87 7.40 2.24
N ASP A 205 -0.45 7.33 2.36
CA ASP A 205 -1.34 6.82 1.32
C ASP A 205 -1.99 8.02 0.64
N VAL A 206 -1.41 8.48 -0.46
CA VAL A 206 -1.86 9.73 -1.10
C VAL A 206 -3.11 9.53 -1.97
N GLY A 207 -3.69 8.34 -1.95
CA GLY A 207 -4.72 7.91 -2.90
C GLY A 207 -4.13 7.62 -4.28
N THR A 208 -4.90 6.91 -5.09
CA THR A 208 -4.53 6.62 -6.47
C THR A 208 -5.77 6.56 -7.36
N ALA A 209 -5.54 6.27 -8.63
CA ALA A 209 -6.53 5.99 -9.65
C ALA A 209 -5.92 4.98 -10.62
N ALA A 210 -6.73 4.30 -11.44
CA ALA A 210 -6.19 3.48 -12.51
C ALA A 210 -5.63 4.35 -13.64
N VAL A 211 -4.63 3.85 -14.39
CA VAL A 211 -4.20 4.48 -15.64
C VAL A 211 -5.39 4.69 -16.58
N GLY A 212 -5.49 5.86 -17.20
CA GLY A 212 -6.65 6.22 -18.04
C GLY A 212 -7.88 6.74 -17.27
N TYR A 213 -7.87 6.69 -15.94
CA TYR A 213 -8.98 7.11 -15.08
C TYR A 213 -8.59 8.27 -14.15
N GLY A 214 -7.95 9.32 -14.70
CA GLY A 214 -7.53 10.48 -13.91
C GLY A 214 -6.16 10.30 -13.22
N PHE A 215 -5.37 9.30 -13.62
CA PHE A 215 -4.04 9.05 -13.08
C PHE A 215 -3.09 10.27 -13.17
N GLU A 216 -3.29 11.16 -14.14
CA GLU A 216 -2.50 12.38 -14.30
C GLU A 216 -2.55 13.30 -13.06
N TYR A 217 -3.66 13.26 -12.30
CA TYR A 217 -3.77 13.96 -11.03
C TYR A 217 -2.89 13.31 -9.95
N VAL A 218 -2.89 11.97 -9.89
CA VAL A 218 -2.04 11.18 -9.00
C VAL A 218 -0.57 11.44 -9.28
N ALA A 219 -0.16 11.33 -10.55
CA ALA A 219 1.20 11.60 -10.99
C ALA A 219 1.66 13.01 -10.59
N SER A 220 0.83 14.02 -10.86
CA SER A 220 1.13 15.41 -10.52
C SER A 220 1.22 15.64 -9.01
N THR A 221 0.37 14.98 -8.21
CA THR A 221 0.41 15.07 -6.75
C THR A 221 1.66 14.42 -6.19
N MET A 222 2.02 13.20 -6.65
CA MET A 222 3.25 12.53 -6.23
C MET A 222 4.50 13.34 -6.60
N ASP A 223 4.57 13.89 -7.82
CA ASP A 223 5.68 14.76 -8.24
C ASP A 223 5.83 15.98 -7.33
N ARG A 224 4.71 16.64 -6.99
CA ARG A 224 4.73 17.81 -6.09
C ARG A 224 5.20 17.44 -4.69
N ILE A 225 4.77 16.28 -4.17
CA ILE A 225 5.22 15.78 -2.87
C ILE A 225 6.73 15.52 -2.91
N ARG A 226 7.22 14.81 -3.93
CA ARG A 226 8.66 14.50 -4.06
C ARG A 226 9.51 15.76 -4.22
N LEU A 227 9.08 16.73 -5.02
CA LEU A 227 9.79 17.99 -5.19
C LEU A 227 9.79 18.85 -3.92
N ALA A 228 8.71 18.85 -3.14
CA ALA A 228 8.68 19.54 -1.84
C ALA A 228 9.61 18.85 -0.83
N ALA A 229 9.46 17.53 -0.66
CA ALA A 229 10.24 16.73 0.28
C ALA A 229 11.75 16.82 0.02
N LEU A 230 12.17 16.70 -1.24
CA LEU A 230 13.58 16.67 -1.63
C LEU A 230 14.16 18.06 -1.91
N GLY A 231 13.44 18.90 -2.67
CA GLY A 231 13.95 20.18 -3.16
C GLY A 231 13.77 21.32 -2.17
N GLN A 232 12.65 21.32 -1.44
CA GLN A 232 12.34 22.34 -0.44
C GLN A 232 12.67 21.88 0.98
N ASN A 233 13.10 20.62 1.13
CA ASN A 233 13.36 19.99 2.43
C ASN A 233 12.14 20.10 3.37
N ASP A 234 10.94 19.90 2.81
CA ASP A 234 9.69 19.97 3.55
C ASP A 234 9.50 18.70 4.39
N THR A 235 9.85 18.77 5.68
CA THR A 235 9.87 17.62 6.59
C THR A 235 8.50 16.98 6.80
N ASP A 236 7.41 17.73 6.58
CA ASP A 236 6.04 17.22 6.72
C ASP A 236 5.60 16.38 5.51
N LEU A 237 6.44 16.27 4.48
CA LEU A 237 6.23 15.49 3.26
C LEU A 237 7.37 14.50 2.99
N GLN A 238 8.31 14.34 3.94
CA GLN A 238 9.45 13.43 3.80
C GLN A 238 9.11 11.98 4.16
N MET A 239 7.86 11.66 4.46
CA MET A 239 7.42 10.28 4.69
C MET A 239 7.49 9.46 3.39
N PRO A 240 7.74 8.14 3.46
CA PRO A 240 7.59 7.27 2.30
C PRO A 240 6.12 7.15 1.89
N ILE A 241 5.88 6.78 0.63
CA ILE A 241 4.53 6.60 0.06
C ILE A 241 4.24 5.10 -0.14
N MET A 242 3.07 4.64 0.30
CA MET A 242 2.53 3.30 0.00
C MET A 242 1.18 3.46 -0.68
N THR A 243 1.00 2.81 -1.83
CA THR A 243 -0.16 3.03 -2.69
C THR A 243 -0.93 1.72 -2.91
N ASN A 244 -2.22 1.68 -2.55
CA ASN A 244 -3.09 0.56 -2.93
C ASN A 244 -3.56 0.69 -4.38
N VAL A 245 -2.96 -0.08 -5.28
CA VAL A 245 -3.24 -0.05 -6.71
C VAL A 245 -4.39 -0.97 -7.09
N GLY A 246 -4.50 -2.11 -6.40
CA GLY A 246 -5.40 -3.19 -6.78
C GLY A 246 -6.88 -2.81 -6.72
N ASP A 247 -7.29 -1.94 -5.79
CA ASP A 247 -8.67 -1.45 -5.71
C ASP A 247 -9.07 -0.63 -6.94
N GLU A 248 -8.21 0.27 -7.37
CA GLU A 248 -8.50 1.13 -8.52
C GLU A 248 -8.36 0.39 -9.84
N ALA A 249 -7.28 -0.39 -10.01
CA ALA A 249 -6.99 -1.09 -11.26
C ALA A 249 -8.02 -2.18 -11.60
N TRP A 250 -8.58 -2.85 -10.59
CA TRP A 250 -9.63 -3.85 -10.78
C TRP A 250 -11.05 -3.27 -10.62
N GLY A 251 -11.19 -1.95 -10.52
CA GLY A 251 -12.49 -1.27 -10.50
C GLY A 251 -12.94 -0.71 -11.87
N VAL A 252 -12.07 -0.77 -12.87
CA VAL A 252 -12.30 -0.17 -14.20
C VAL A 252 -12.77 -1.20 -15.22
N LYS A 253 -13.51 -0.71 -16.23
CA LYS A 253 -14.15 -1.57 -17.26
C LYS A 253 -13.14 -2.44 -18.00
N GLU A 254 -11.96 -1.90 -18.28
CA GLU A 254 -10.88 -2.60 -18.96
C GLU A 254 -10.32 -3.78 -18.15
N ALA A 255 -10.57 -3.84 -16.85
CA ALA A 255 -10.22 -5.00 -16.02
C ALA A 255 -11.40 -5.95 -15.78
N VAL A 256 -12.63 -5.43 -15.66
CA VAL A 256 -13.80 -6.22 -15.21
C VAL A 256 -14.74 -6.68 -16.33
N PHE A 257 -14.76 -6.03 -17.49
CA PHE A 257 -15.63 -6.47 -18.58
C PHE A 257 -15.14 -7.80 -19.13
N THR A 258 -16.08 -8.74 -19.24
CA THR A 258 -15.86 -10.06 -19.82
C THR A 258 -15.58 -9.96 -21.33
N GLU A 259 -15.04 -11.04 -21.91
CA GLU A 259 -14.85 -11.12 -23.37
C GLU A 259 -16.17 -11.06 -24.16
N GLU A 260 -17.32 -11.38 -23.52
CA GLU A 260 -18.64 -11.23 -24.16
C GLU A 260 -19.11 -9.77 -24.18
N GLU A 261 -18.81 -9.00 -23.14
CA GLU A 261 -19.21 -7.59 -23.01
C GLU A 261 -18.34 -6.66 -23.85
N ALA A 262 -17.04 -6.97 -24.02
CA ALA A 262 -16.10 -6.23 -24.85
C ALA A 262 -15.19 -7.15 -25.69
N PRO A 263 -15.72 -7.83 -26.72
CA PRO A 263 -14.97 -8.79 -27.53
C PRO A 263 -13.73 -8.20 -28.22
N GLU A 264 -13.75 -6.91 -28.53
CA GLU A 264 -12.66 -6.19 -29.19
C GLU A 264 -11.47 -5.90 -28.27
N TRP A 265 -11.63 -6.04 -26.95
CA TRP A 265 -10.57 -5.78 -25.97
C TRP A 265 -9.72 -7.02 -25.66
N GLY A 266 -10.17 -8.21 -26.06
CA GLY A 266 -9.45 -9.46 -25.82
C GLY A 266 -9.55 -9.94 -24.38
N ASN A 267 -8.62 -10.81 -23.98
CA ASN A 267 -8.72 -11.60 -22.75
C ASN A 267 -8.81 -10.72 -21.48
N GLN A 268 -9.80 -11.02 -20.64
CA GLN A 268 -10.07 -10.23 -19.43
C GLN A 268 -8.94 -10.28 -18.41
N GLU A 269 -8.40 -11.48 -18.15
CA GLU A 269 -7.33 -11.66 -17.17
C GLU A 269 -6.05 -10.92 -17.59
N GLU A 270 -5.63 -11.09 -18.85
CA GLU A 270 -4.48 -10.38 -19.41
C GLU A 270 -4.64 -8.86 -19.31
N ARG A 271 -5.84 -8.33 -19.59
CA ARG A 271 -6.12 -6.91 -19.46
C ARG A 271 -6.11 -6.42 -18.02
N GLY A 272 -6.75 -7.15 -17.10
CA GLY A 272 -6.78 -6.77 -15.68
C GLY A 272 -5.38 -6.73 -15.08
N ILE A 273 -4.55 -7.74 -15.37
CA ILE A 273 -3.12 -7.76 -15.00
C ILE A 273 -2.40 -6.56 -15.64
N ALA A 274 -2.62 -6.26 -16.92
CA ALA A 274 -1.98 -5.14 -17.59
C ALA A 274 -2.37 -3.78 -16.99
N MET A 275 -3.64 -3.59 -16.60
CA MET A 275 -4.13 -2.38 -15.94
C MET A 275 -3.49 -2.20 -14.57
N GLU A 276 -3.42 -3.28 -13.79
CA GLU A 276 -2.78 -3.27 -12.46
C GLU A 276 -1.29 -3.02 -12.54
N VAL A 277 -0.57 -3.71 -13.43
CA VAL A 277 0.87 -3.50 -13.67
C VAL A 277 1.15 -2.08 -14.15
N SER A 278 0.38 -1.57 -15.12
CA SER A 278 0.60 -0.22 -15.65
C SER A 278 0.39 0.85 -14.58
N THR A 279 -0.62 0.68 -13.74
CA THR A 279 -0.90 1.59 -12.62
C THR A 279 0.19 1.50 -11.56
N ALA A 280 0.59 0.29 -11.15
CA ALA A 280 1.64 0.10 -10.16
C ALA A 280 2.99 0.63 -10.63
N ALA A 281 3.40 0.35 -11.88
CA ALA A 281 4.61 0.90 -12.47
C ALA A 281 4.57 2.44 -12.49
N SER A 282 3.43 3.03 -12.84
CA SER A 282 3.27 4.49 -12.87
C SER A 282 3.35 5.11 -11.48
N CYS A 283 2.75 4.48 -10.46
CA CYS A 283 2.87 4.89 -9.05
C CYS A 283 4.32 4.81 -8.56
N LEU A 284 5.06 3.77 -8.93
CA LEU A 284 6.48 3.62 -8.58
C LEU A 284 7.34 4.71 -9.21
N ILE A 285 7.12 5.02 -10.48
CA ILE A 285 7.81 6.12 -11.18
C ILE A 285 7.44 7.48 -10.58
N GLY A 286 6.18 7.70 -10.20
CA GLY A 286 5.75 8.89 -9.44
C GLY A 286 6.38 8.99 -8.05
N GLY A 287 6.99 7.91 -7.57
CA GLY A 287 7.66 7.84 -6.30
C GLY A 287 6.78 7.23 -5.22
N SER A 288 6.16 6.08 -5.47
CA SER A 288 5.72 5.19 -4.39
C SER A 288 6.92 4.37 -3.91
N ASN A 289 7.08 4.21 -2.60
CA ASN A 289 8.06 3.29 -2.01
C ASN A 289 7.50 1.88 -1.83
N ALA A 290 6.17 1.74 -1.77
CA ALA A 290 5.49 0.46 -1.78
C ALA A 290 4.22 0.54 -2.63
N VAL A 291 3.87 -0.55 -3.31
CA VAL A 291 2.59 -0.70 -4.01
C VAL A 291 1.91 -2.00 -3.60
N ILE A 292 0.58 -1.98 -3.52
CA ILE A 292 -0.25 -3.14 -3.18
C ILE A 292 -1.04 -3.55 -4.43
N VAL A 293 -0.88 -4.80 -4.84
CA VAL A 293 -1.57 -5.41 -5.98
C VAL A 293 -2.42 -6.60 -5.53
N LYS A 294 -3.40 -7.02 -6.34
CA LYS A 294 -4.27 -8.18 -6.08
C LYS A 294 -3.82 -9.42 -6.83
N HIS A 295 -3.32 -9.31 -8.07
CA HIS A 295 -2.98 -10.50 -8.87
C HIS A 295 -1.53 -10.95 -8.64
N PRO A 296 -1.25 -12.26 -8.44
CA PRO A 296 0.09 -12.75 -8.16
C PRO A 296 1.07 -12.54 -9.34
N GLU A 297 0.59 -12.65 -10.59
CA GLU A 297 1.42 -12.31 -11.76
C GLU A 297 1.78 -10.82 -11.80
N SER A 298 0.88 -9.91 -11.37
CA SER A 298 1.20 -8.48 -11.26
C SER A 298 2.35 -8.26 -10.27
N ALA A 299 2.33 -8.95 -9.12
CA ALA A 299 3.40 -8.84 -8.12
C ALA A 299 4.76 -9.27 -8.70
N LYS A 300 4.79 -10.39 -9.43
CA LYS A 300 5.99 -10.87 -10.12
C LYS A 300 6.50 -9.90 -11.19
N VAL A 301 5.61 -9.36 -12.02
CA VAL A 301 5.99 -8.39 -13.06
C VAL A 301 6.55 -7.11 -12.43
N ILE A 302 5.89 -6.59 -11.39
CA ILE A 302 6.34 -5.38 -10.70
C ILE A 302 7.66 -5.62 -9.95
N LYS A 303 7.85 -6.79 -9.34
CA LYS A 303 9.12 -7.12 -8.69
C LYS A 303 10.28 -7.11 -9.69
N ASN A 304 10.07 -7.69 -10.87
CA ASN A 304 11.05 -7.68 -11.94
C ASN A 304 11.28 -6.26 -12.49
N PHE A 305 10.22 -5.47 -12.67
CA PHE A 305 10.33 -4.07 -13.08
C PHE A 305 11.21 -3.25 -12.12
N ILE A 306 10.98 -3.37 -10.81
CA ILE A 306 11.78 -2.69 -9.78
C ILE A 306 13.24 -3.13 -9.88
N LYS A 307 13.49 -4.44 -10.00
CA LYS A 307 14.84 -5.00 -10.12
C LYS A 307 15.59 -4.41 -11.31
N GLU A 308 14.98 -4.40 -12.49
CA GLU A 308 15.60 -3.86 -13.71
C GLU A 308 15.87 -2.35 -13.64
N LEU A 309 15.06 -1.58 -12.91
CA LEU A 309 15.29 -0.15 -12.73
C LEU A 309 16.36 0.20 -11.70
N VAL A 310 16.52 -0.62 -10.66
CA VAL A 310 17.52 -0.39 -9.61
C VAL A 310 18.90 -0.92 -10.02
N GLY A 311 18.96 -1.98 -10.84
CA GLY A 311 20.19 -2.62 -11.33
C GLY A 311 20.63 -3.79 -10.47
#